data_AF-A0AAN7RQG3-F1
#
_entry.id   AF-A0AAN7RQG3-F1
#
_cell.length_a   1.000
_cell.length_b   1.000
_cell.length_c   1.000
_cell.angle_alpha   90.00
_cell.angle_beta   90.00
_cell.angle_gamma   90.00
#
_symmetry.space_group_name_H-M   'P 1'
#
loop_
_entity.id
_entity.type
_entity.pdbx_description
1 polymer ?
#
loop_
_entity_poly.entity_id
_entity_poly.type
_entity_poly.pdbx_seq_one_letter_code
_entity_poly.pdbx_strand_id
1 'polypeptide(L)'
;MRFEDPVTETPKSGSTEVWEVINLTRDNHPFHMHLATFQAVKVQCLVDVNAFTNCMKTLNHAVACNITGQATGKVVDIPAYEQTWKNTVKMEPGCKTTLVVKFTLVGHADAGYPFVATGSPGYVYHCHVSYFAHILFLFLRHSETSRVEKGTKDNAMIRPMQLVA
;
A
#
# COMPACT_ATOMS: atom_id res chain seq x y z
N MET A 1 0.59 -13.52 -3.06
CA MET A 1 1.27 -13.84 -1.78
C MET A 1 0.24 -14.43 -0.83
N ARG A 2 0.64 -15.37 0.01
CA ARG A 2 -0.16 -15.96 1.09
C ARG A 2 0.22 -15.30 2.42
N PHE A 3 -0.61 -15.46 3.44
CA PHE A 3 -0.33 -14.89 4.76
C PHE A 3 0.96 -15.42 5.38
N GLU A 4 1.28 -16.68 5.09
CA GLU A 4 2.45 -17.39 5.62
C GLU A 4 3.72 -17.14 4.80
N ASP A 5 3.62 -16.39 3.69
CA ASP A 5 4.80 -16.02 2.90
C ASP A 5 5.73 -15.10 3.74
N PRO A 6 7.05 -15.10 3.49
CA PRO A 6 7.96 -14.20 4.18
C PRO A 6 7.57 -12.73 4.04
N VAL A 7 7.79 -11.96 5.10
CA VAL A 7 7.52 -10.53 5.16
C VAL A 7 8.28 -9.77 4.05
N THR A 8 7.56 -8.98 3.24
CA THR A 8 8.15 -8.14 2.17
C THR A 8 8.15 -6.65 2.49
N GLU A 9 7.23 -6.16 3.29
CA GLU A 9 7.19 -4.76 3.69
C GLU A 9 7.93 -4.57 5.01
N THR A 10 8.91 -3.66 5.02
CA THR A 10 9.77 -3.44 6.18
C THR A 10 9.95 -1.97 6.56
N PRO A 11 8.85 -1.24 6.80
CA PRO A 11 8.87 0.22 6.96
C PRO A 11 9.69 0.67 8.17
N LYS A 12 10.23 1.88 8.12
CA LYS A 12 11.04 2.43 9.21
C LYS A 12 10.15 3.07 10.30
N SER A 13 10.27 2.69 11.57
CA SER A 13 9.62 3.40 12.68
C SER A 13 10.00 4.88 12.67
N GLY A 14 9.00 5.75 12.82
CA GLY A 14 9.17 7.20 12.70
C GLY A 14 9.22 7.72 11.26
N SER A 15 9.15 6.86 10.23
CA SER A 15 9.17 7.30 8.84
C SER A 15 7.80 7.74 8.34
N THR A 16 7.86 8.54 7.28
CA THR A 16 6.73 8.74 6.37
C THR A 16 7.13 8.15 5.01
N GLU A 17 6.26 7.33 4.44
CA GLU A 17 6.47 6.65 3.17
C GLU A 17 5.34 6.95 2.19
N VAL A 18 5.64 6.90 0.89
CA VAL A 18 4.62 6.94 -0.17
C VAL A 18 4.40 5.52 -0.65
N TRP A 19 3.15 5.07 -0.56
CA TRP A 19 2.71 3.75 -0.98
C TRP A 19 1.75 3.88 -2.14
N GLU A 20 1.98 3.10 -3.19
CA GLU A 20 1.05 3.03 -4.33
C GLU A 20 0.41 1.66 -4.38
N VAL A 21 -0.91 1.62 -4.17
CA VAL A 21 -1.71 0.39 -4.10
C VAL A 21 -2.55 0.29 -5.37
N ILE A 22 -2.48 -0.84 -6.06
CA ILE A 22 -3.18 -1.06 -7.34
C ILE A 22 -4.26 -2.11 -7.12
N ASN A 23 -5.53 -1.78 -7.36
CA ASN A 23 -6.62 -2.73 -7.33
C ASN A 23 -6.94 -3.22 -8.74
N LEU A 24 -6.64 -4.48 -9.04
CA LEU A 24 -6.92 -5.12 -10.34
C LEU A 24 -8.23 -5.90 -10.37
N THR A 25 -8.94 -5.95 -9.24
CA THR A 25 -10.24 -6.63 -9.15
C THR A 25 -11.38 -5.69 -9.53
N ARG A 26 -12.58 -6.26 -9.59
CA ARG A 26 -13.83 -5.53 -9.86
C ARG A 26 -14.47 -4.95 -8.61
N ASP A 27 -14.00 -5.37 -7.43
CA ASP A 27 -14.59 -5.01 -6.15
C ASP A 27 -13.80 -3.92 -5.44
N ASN A 28 -14.51 -3.18 -4.60
CA ASN A 28 -13.89 -2.23 -3.70
C ASN A 28 -13.21 -2.96 -2.54
N HIS A 29 -11.96 -2.60 -2.25
CA HIS A 29 -11.20 -3.20 -1.14
C HIS A 29 -10.87 -2.12 -0.10
N PRO A 30 -11.52 -2.11 1.08
CA PRO A 30 -11.12 -1.27 2.20
C PRO A 30 -9.74 -1.71 2.69
N PHE A 31 -8.71 -0.96 2.33
CA PHE A 31 -7.33 -1.20 2.74
C PHE A 31 -7.12 -0.69 4.15
N HIS A 32 -6.80 -1.59 5.09
CA HIS A 32 -6.58 -1.29 6.50
C HIS A 32 -5.12 -1.55 6.89
N MET A 33 -4.52 -0.66 7.68
CA MET A 33 -3.18 -0.85 8.25
C MET A 33 -3.22 -0.77 9.78
N HIS A 34 -2.56 -1.73 10.43
CA HIS A 34 -2.32 -1.69 11.87
C HIS A 34 -1.16 -0.73 12.17
N LEU A 35 -1.25 -0.02 13.30
CA LEU A 35 -0.22 0.86 13.87
C LEU A 35 0.21 2.08 13.04
N ALA A 36 -0.13 2.13 11.76
CA ALA A 36 0.12 3.27 10.89
C ALA A 36 -1.15 4.10 10.66
N THR A 37 -0.96 5.38 10.35
CA THR A 37 -2.02 6.21 9.76
C THR A 37 -1.58 6.71 8.40
N PHE A 38 -2.54 6.92 7.51
CA PHE A 38 -2.27 7.36 6.16
C PHE A 38 -3.37 8.27 5.63
N GLN A 39 -3.01 9.03 4.60
CA GLN A 39 -3.90 9.83 3.79
C GLN A 39 -3.84 9.34 2.35
N ALA A 40 -5.00 9.16 1.72
CA ALA A 40 -5.04 9.04 0.27
C ALA A 40 -4.90 10.42 -0.36
N VAL A 41 -3.97 10.54 -1.31
CA VAL A 41 -3.62 11.82 -1.94
C VAL A 41 -3.89 11.84 -3.44
N LYS A 42 -3.98 10.67 -4.08
CA LYS A 42 -4.37 10.56 -5.50
C LYS A 42 -4.99 9.20 -5.78
N VAL A 43 -6.09 9.17 -6.52
CA VAL A 43 -6.64 7.95 -7.13
C VAL A 43 -6.66 8.14 -8.64
N GLN A 44 -5.97 7.24 -9.35
CA GLN A 44 -5.73 7.34 -10.78
C GLN A 44 -5.98 5.99 -11.43
N CYS A 45 -6.97 5.92 -12.31
CA CYS A 45 -7.38 4.66 -12.92
C CYS A 45 -6.47 4.24 -14.07
N LEU A 46 -6.39 2.92 -14.27
CA LEU A 46 -5.65 2.34 -15.38
C LEU A 46 -6.40 2.58 -16.69
N VAL A 47 -5.67 2.80 -17.78
CA VAL A 47 -6.25 2.94 -19.13
C VAL A 47 -6.75 1.61 -19.68
N ASP A 48 -6.06 0.51 -19.38
CA ASP A 48 -6.48 -0.85 -19.73
C ASP A 48 -6.17 -1.81 -18.57
N VAL A 49 -7.18 -2.05 -17.73
CA VAL A 49 -7.07 -2.96 -16.59
C VAL A 49 -6.78 -4.40 -17.04
N ASN A 50 -7.32 -4.85 -18.17
CA ASN A 50 -7.17 -6.23 -18.63
C ASN A 50 -5.75 -6.48 -19.15
N ALA A 51 -5.23 -5.58 -19.99
CA ALA A 51 -3.86 -5.67 -20.48
C ALA A 51 -2.84 -5.65 -19.33
N PHE A 52 -3.01 -4.72 -18.38
CA PHE A 52 -2.13 -4.64 -17.22
C PHE A 52 -2.25 -5.87 -16.32
N THR A 53 -3.47 -6.38 -16.09
CA THR A 53 -3.70 -7.61 -15.32
C THR A 53 -3.02 -8.82 -15.96
N ASN A 54 -3.10 -8.96 -17.29
CA ASN A 54 -2.43 -10.04 -18.00
C ASN A 54 -0.91 -9.96 -17.86
N CYS A 55 -0.33 -8.76 -17.97
CA CYS A 55 1.09 -8.58 -17.71
C CYS A 55 1.48 -8.94 -16.27
N MET A 56 0.69 -8.50 -15.28
CA MET A 56 0.93 -8.81 -13.87
C MET A 56 0.81 -10.30 -13.57
N LYS A 57 -0.07 -11.04 -14.26
CA LYS A 57 -0.16 -12.50 -14.15
C LYS A 57 1.09 -13.21 -14.69
N THR A 58 1.77 -12.63 -15.69
CA THR A 58 2.97 -13.22 -16.30
C THR A 58 4.26 -12.82 -15.57
N LEU A 59 4.44 -11.53 -15.29
CA LEU A 59 5.69 -10.98 -14.75
C LEU A 59 5.65 -10.70 -13.25
N ASN A 60 4.45 -10.50 -12.70
CA ASN A 60 4.23 -10.05 -11.33
C ASN A 60 5.11 -8.86 -10.91
N HIS A 61 5.33 -7.91 -11.82
CA HIS A 61 6.23 -6.78 -11.59
C HIS A 61 5.68 -5.50 -12.25
N ALA A 62 5.06 -4.64 -11.44
CA ALA A 62 4.29 -3.48 -11.92
C ALA A 62 5.12 -2.50 -12.76
N VAL A 63 6.39 -2.29 -12.42
CA VAL A 63 7.30 -1.43 -13.18
C VAL A 63 7.61 -2.02 -14.56
N ALA A 64 7.88 -3.34 -14.63
CA ALA A 64 8.06 -4.02 -15.93
C ALA A 64 6.77 -4.02 -16.76
N CYS A 65 5.61 -3.99 -16.10
CA CYS A 65 4.30 -3.83 -16.75
C CYS A 65 3.92 -2.37 -17.06
N ASN A 66 4.87 -1.43 -16.97
CA ASN A 66 4.67 -0.01 -17.31
C ASN A 66 3.49 0.64 -16.57
N ILE A 67 3.38 0.41 -15.26
CA ILE A 67 2.35 1.03 -14.41
C ILE A 67 2.25 2.56 -14.55
N THR A 68 3.37 3.27 -14.75
CA THR A 68 3.37 4.74 -14.92
C THR A 68 2.65 5.15 -16.20
N GLY A 69 2.83 4.42 -17.30
CA GLY A 69 2.07 4.63 -18.54
C GLY A 69 0.62 4.16 -18.43
N GLN A 70 0.35 3.12 -17.66
CA GLN A 70 -1.00 2.55 -17.50
C GLN A 70 -1.89 3.39 -16.58
N ALA A 71 -1.37 3.90 -15.47
CA ALA A 71 -2.09 4.74 -14.51
C ALA A 71 -2.19 6.20 -14.99
N THR A 72 -2.76 6.41 -16.18
CA THR A 72 -2.97 7.71 -16.82
C THR A 72 -4.42 7.97 -17.19
N GLY A 73 -5.34 7.09 -16.77
CA GLY A 73 -6.77 7.17 -17.08
C GLY A 73 -7.53 8.24 -16.29
N LYS A 74 -8.75 7.92 -15.87
CA LYS A 74 -9.58 8.84 -15.08
C LYS A 74 -8.97 9.08 -13.69
N VAL A 75 -8.89 10.34 -13.26
CA VAL A 75 -8.66 10.71 -11.85
C VAL A 75 -9.99 10.59 -11.12
N VAL A 76 -10.00 9.90 -9.98
CA VAL A 76 -11.18 9.76 -9.12
C VAL A 76 -11.03 10.68 -7.92
N ASP A 77 -12.09 11.43 -7.63
CA ASP A 77 -12.13 12.31 -6.47
C ASP A 77 -12.12 11.49 -5.18
N ILE A 78 -11.22 11.87 -4.27
CA ILE A 78 -11.16 11.29 -2.93
C ILE A 78 -12.19 12.06 -2.09
N PRO A 79 -13.20 11.43 -1.48
CA PRO A 79 -14.14 12.14 -0.63
C PRO A 79 -13.42 12.89 0.50
N ALA A 80 -13.91 14.07 0.89
CA ALA A 80 -13.25 14.89 1.91
C ALA A 80 -13.00 14.13 3.24
N TYR A 81 -13.93 13.24 3.62
CA TYR A 81 -13.77 12.39 4.80
C TYR A 81 -12.71 11.30 4.65
N GLU A 82 -12.22 11.01 3.43
CA GLU A 82 -11.08 10.12 3.13
C GLU A 82 -9.75 10.84 2.94
N GLN A 83 -9.75 12.16 2.83
CA GLN A 83 -8.54 13.00 2.75
C GLN A 83 -7.93 13.34 4.14
N THR A 84 -8.28 12.60 5.18
CA THR A 84 -7.78 12.79 6.56
C THR A 84 -6.87 11.65 7.00
N TRP A 85 -6.06 11.87 8.03
CA TRP A 85 -5.22 10.83 8.64
C TRP A 85 -6.09 9.76 9.27
N LYS A 86 -6.07 8.57 8.69
CA LYS A 86 -6.88 7.43 9.13
C LYS A 86 -6.12 6.12 8.94
N ASN A 87 -6.75 5.00 9.26
CA ASN A 87 -6.18 3.67 9.12
C ASN A 87 -6.91 2.79 8.10
N THR A 88 -7.96 3.29 7.43
CA THR A 88 -8.69 2.54 6.39
C THR A 88 -9.18 3.43 5.25
N VAL A 89 -8.83 3.14 3.99
CA VAL A 89 -9.33 3.84 2.77
C VAL A 89 -9.86 2.82 1.76
N LYS A 90 -10.85 3.19 0.96
CA LYS A 90 -11.37 2.34 -0.13
C LYS A 90 -10.42 2.37 -1.33
N MET A 91 -10.00 1.19 -1.78
CA MET A 91 -9.23 1.04 -3.02
C MET A 91 -10.19 0.79 -4.18
N GLU A 92 -10.35 1.79 -5.05
CA GLU A 92 -11.30 1.69 -6.16
C GLU A 92 -10.89 0.67 -7.23
N PRO A 93 -11.84 -0.09 -7.79
CA PRO A 93 -11.60 -1.07 -8.86
C PRO A 93 -10.86 -0.49 -10.06
N GLY A 94 -9.83 -1.18 -10.52
CA GLY A 94 -9.06 -0.79 -11.72
C GLY A 94 -8.22 0.47 -11.54
N CYS A 95 -8.00 0.93 -10.31
CA CYS A 95 -7.27 2.18 -10.05
C CYS A 95 -6.05 1.99 -9.13
N LYS A 96 -5.09 2.89 -9.31
CA LYS A 96 -3.93 3.06 -8.43
C LYS A 96 -4.24 4.16 -7.43
N THR A 97 -4.13 3.85 -6.15
CA THR A 97 -4.27 4.80 -5.05
C THR A 97 -2.90 5.09 -4.46
N THR A 98 -2.52 6.37 -4.43
CA THR A 98 -1.31 6.85 -3.76
C THR A 98 -1.66 7.27 -2.33
N LEU A 99 -0.98 6.66 -1.38
CA LEU A 99 -1.11 6.88 0.05
C LEU A 99 0.17 7.51 0.60
N VAL A 100 0.03 8.50 1.49
CA VAL A 100 1.12 8.97 2.35
C VAL A 100 0.92 8.32 3.71
N VAL A 101 1.85 7.45 4.10
CA VAL A 101 1.75 6.58 5.29
C VAL A 101 2.75 7.03 6.34
N LYS A 102 2.30 7.18 7.59
CA LYS A 102 3.12 7.46 8.76
C LYS A 102 3.22 6.23 9.66
N PHE A 103 4.45 5.79 9.91
CA PHE A 103 4.78 4.71 10.84
C PHE A 103 5.21 5.26 12.19
N THR A 104 4.37 6.11 12.79
CA THR A 104 4.55 6.75 14.10
C THR A 104 3.42 6.36 15.04
N LEU A 105 3.60 6.59 16.34
CA LEU A 105 2.52 6.39 17.31
C LEU A 105 1.32 7.29 16.96
N VAL A 106 0.13 6.68 16.87
CA VAL A 106 -1.12 7.39 16.54
C VAL A 106 -1.40 8.44 17.62
N GLY A 107 -1.63 9.69 17.19
CA GLY A 107 -1.82 10.82 18.11
C GLY A 107 -0.53 11.46 18.62
N HIS A 108 0.63 10.90 18.31
CA HIS A 108 1.94 11.40 18.74
C HIS A 108 2.91 11.38 17.56
N ALA A 109 2.78 12.37 16.66
CA ALA A 109 3.47 12.43 15.36
C ALA A 109 5.01 12.33 15.45
N ASP A 110 5.60 12.67 16.59
CA ASP A 110 7.05 12.67 16.81
C ASP A 110 7.53 11.53 17.72
N ALA A 111 6.62 10.67 18.18
CA ALA A 111 6.95 9.52 19.01
C ALA A 111 7.00 8.24 18.18
N GLY A 112 8.13 7.53 18.28
CA GLY A 112 8.20 6.13 17.87
C GLY A 112 7.28 5.26 18.74
N TYR A 113 7.07 4.02 18.32
CA TYR A 113 6.29 3.08 19.12
C TYR A 113 6.97 2.81 20.48
N PRO A 114 6.22 2.73 21.60
CA PRO A 114 6.77 2.46 22.93
C PRO A 114 7.17 0.99 23.14
N PHE A 115 7.25 0.21 22.06
CA PHE A 115 7.58 -1.21 22.02
C PHE A 115 8.46 -1.50 20.80
N VAL A 116 9.09 -2.68 20.81
CA VAL A 116 9.94 -3.15 19.71
C VAL A 116 9.06 -3.54 18.51
N ALA A 117 8.76 -2.57 17.64
CA ALA A 117 7.93 -2.76 16.45
C ALA A 117 8.61 -3.58 15.32
N THR A 118 9.89 -3.96 15.49
CA THR A 118 10.63 -4.90 14.61
C THR A 118 10.40 -6.37 15.00
N GLY A 119 9.95 -6.61 16.24
CA GLY A 119 9.83 -7.94 16.83
C GLY A 119 8.63 -8.71 16.30
N SER A 120 8.72 -10.05 16.29
CA SER A 120 7.56 -10.91 16.04
C SER A 120 6.53 -10.73 17.17
N PRO A 121 5.22 -10.75 16.87
CA PRO A 121 4.58 -11.17 15.61
C PRO A 121 4.48 -10.08 14.52
N GLY A 122 5.07 -8.89 14.70
CA GLY A 122 4.93 -7.78 13.76
C GLY A 122 3.52 -7.18 13.74
N TYR A 123 3.21 -6.42 12.68
CA TYR A 123 1.87 -5.86 12.44
C TYR A 123 1.48 -6.05 10.97
N VAL A 124 0.21 -5.84 10.65
CA VAL A 124 -0.35 -6.23 9.34
C VAL A 124 -1.02 -5.08 8.63
N TYR A 125 -1.08 -5.17 7.31
CA TYR A 125 -2.11 -4.52 6.52
C TYR A 125 -2.91 -5.56 5.76
N HIS A 126 -4.17 -5.25 5.49
CA HIS A 126 -5.08 -6.18 4.85
C HIS A 126 -6.33 -5.51 4.28
N CYS A 127 -7.05 -6.23 3.42
CA CYS A 127 -8.42 -5.87 3.08
C CYS A 127 -9.35 -6.12 4.29
N HIS A 128 -10.23 -5.17 4.59
CA HIS A 128 -11.13 -5.23 5.75
C HIS A 128 -12.56 -5.70 5.38
N VAL A 129 -12.67 -6.64 4.43
CA VAL A 129 -13.91 -7.35 4.09
C VAL A 129 -13.86 -8.77 4.66
N SER A 130 -14.73 -9.08 5.61
CA SER A 130 -14.63 -10.31 6.42
C SER A 130 -14.97 -11.63 5.69
N TYR A 131 -15.54 -11.57 4.47
CA TYR A 131 -16.07 -12.76 3.77
C TYR A 131 -15.14 -13.39 2.74
N PHE A 132 -14.04 -12.74 2.37
CA PHE A 132 -13.07 -13.31 1.45
C PHE A 132 -11.90 -13.91 2.23
N ALA A 133 -11.85 -15.24 2.36
CA ALA A 133 -10.74 -15.97 2.98
C ALA A 133 -9.39 -15.86 2.20
N HIS A 134 -9.35 -15.03 1.15
CA HIS A 134 -8.14 -14.69 0.39
C HIS A 134 -7.77 -13.22 0.63
N ILE A 135 -7.89 -12.77 1.88
CA ILE A 135 -7.37 -11.48 2.32
C ILE A 135 -5.85 -11.57 2.28
N LEU A 136 -5.26 -10.70 1.47
CA LEU A 136 -3.83 -10.51 1.43
C LEU A 136 -3.40 -9.84 2.76
N PHE A 137 -3.05 -10.68 3.74
CA PHE A 137 -2.40 -10.26 4.96
C PHE A 137 -0.91 -10.16 4.68
N LEU A 138 -0.36 -8.96 4.73
CA LEU A 138 1.08 -8.75 4.61
C LEU A 138 1.62 -8.17 5.89
N PHE A 139 2.63 -8.87 6.40
CA PHE A 139 3.36 -8.45 7.57
C PHE A 139 4.24 -7.26 7.24
N LEU A 140 4.28 -6.33 8.18
CA LEU A 140 5.17 -5.20 8.22
C LEU A 140 6.23 -5.47 9.27
N ARG A 141 7.51 -5.47 8.89
CA ARG A 141 8.62 -5.73 9.82
C ARG A 141 9.66 -4.63 9.78
N HIS A 142 9.79 -3.86 10.85
CA HIS A 142 10.65 -2.68 10.81
C HIS A 142 12.15 -2.98 10.51
N SER A 143 12.79 -2.17 9.64
CA SER A 143 14.23 -2.24 9.29
C SER A 143 15.09 -1.27 10.12
N GLU A 144 16.17 -1.76 10.74
CA GLU A 144 17.16 -0.97 11.51
C GLU A 144 18.42 -0.54 10.71
N THR A 145 18.59 -0.97 9.44
CA THR A 145 19.85 -0.73 8.71
C THR A 145 19.91 0.68 8.09
N SER A 146 20.81 1.49 8.62
CA SER A 146 21.15 2.81 8.10
C SER A 146 22.18 2.68 6.97
N ARG A 147 21.77 2.87 5.72
CA ARG A 147 22.65 3.40 4.67
C ARG A 147 21.92 4.52 3.94
N VAL A 148 22.42 5.73 4.13
CA VAL A 148 21.98 6.92 3.41
C VAL A 148 22.40 6.76 1.95
N GLU A 149 21.48 6.32 1.10
CA GLU A 149 21.59 6.62 -0.32
C GLU A 149 20.91 7.96 -0.56
N LYS A 150 21.69 8.90 -1.12
CA LYS A 150 21.27 10.25 -1.46
C LYS A 150 20.04 10.20 -2.34
N GLY A 151 19.06 11.03 -2.00
CA GLY A 151 17.77 11.08 -2.66
C GLY A 151 17.86 11.23 -4.17
N THR A 152 17.21 10.29 -4.85
CA THR A 152 16.59 10.52 -6.15
C THR A 152 15.11 10.77 -5.87
N LYS A 153 14.46 11.67 -6.61
CA LYS A 153 13.07 12.13 -6.41
C LYS A 153 11.99 11.05 -6.68
N ASP A 154 12.36 9.78 -6.60
CA ASP A 154 11.57 8.62 -7.04
C ASP A 154 11.28 7.64 -5.88
N ASN A 155 11.08 8.15 -4.65
CA ASN A 155 10.75 7.31 -3.48
C ASN A 155 9.30 6.76 -3.48
N ALA A 156 8.61 6.76 -4.62
CA ALA A 156 7.33 6.09 -4.74
C ALA A 156 7.59 4.58 -4.86
N MET A 157 7.44 3.86 -3.75
CA MET A 157 7.50 2.41 -3.82
C MET A 157 6.20 1.90 -4.44
N ILE A 158 6.28 1.56 -5.73
CA ILE A 158 5.17 0.94 -6.46
C ILE A 158 5.03 -0.49 -5.96
N ARG A 159 4.12 -0.73 -5.02
CA ARG A 159 3.94 -2.05 -4.41
C ARG A 159 2.65 -2.68 -4.92
N PRO A 160 2.73 -3.70 -5.77
CA PRO A 160 1.53 -4.40 -6.20
C PRO A 160 0.92 -5.11 -4.99
N MET A 161 -0.13 -4.54 -4.40
CA MET A 161 -1.09 -5.34 -3.67
C MET A 161 -1.74 -6.24 -4.72
N GLN A 162 -1.25 -7.48 -4.85
CA GLN A 162 -1.77 -8.46 -5.78
C GLN A 162 -3.16 -8.90 -5.28
N LEU A 163 -4.15 -8.05 -5.55
CA LEU A 163 -5.56 -8.41 -5.56
C LEU A 163 -5.80 -8.97 -6.97
N VAL A 164 -5.37 -10.22 -7.18
CA VAL A 164 -5.74 -10.99 -8.37
C VAL A 164 -6.86 -11.92 -7.92
N ALA A 165 -8.00 -11.83 -8.61
CA ALA A 165 -9.09 -12.79 -8.46
C ALA A 165 -8.64 -14.21 -8.80
#